data_AF-A0A1D2RE38-F1
#
_entry.id   AF-A0A1D2RE38-F1
#
_cell.length_a   1.000
_cell.length_b   1.000
_cell.length_c   1.000
_cell.angle_alpha   90.00
_cell.angle_beta   90.00
_cell.angle_gamma   90.00
#
_symmetry.space_group_name_H-M   'P 1'
#
loop_
_entity.id
_entity.type
_entity.pdbx_description
1 polymer ?
#
loop_
_entity_poly.entity_id
_entity_poly.type
_entity_poly.pdbx_seq_one_letter_code
_entity_poly.pdbx_strand_id
1 'polypeptide(L)' 'MSLTRNFPVFEALASINNSYDKVFTYDQSGGWDYKALYDGTWYGDLSDMEPGRGYWFYMTNAGVLEVP' A
#
# COMPACT_ATOMS: atom_id res chain seq x y z
N MET A 1 22.70 -1.56 -13.14
CA MET A 1 22.18 -1.95 -11.82
C MET A 1 21.02 -1.00 -11.54
N SER A 2 19.77 -1.46 -11.67
CA SER A 2 18.62 -0.58 -11.37
C SER A 2 18.46 -0.55 -9.86
N LEU A 3 18.50 0.64 -9.26
CA LEU A 3 18.14 0.82 -7.86
C LEU A 3 16.64 0.58 -7.75
N THR A 4 16.22 -0.45 -7.02
CA THR A 4 14.81 -0.63 -6.67
C THR A 4 14.40 0.52 -5.75
N ARG A 5 13.60 1.45 -6.28
CA ARG A 5 13.08 2.60 -5.53
C ARG A 5 11.88 2.17 -4.70
N ASN A 6 11.93 2.47 -3.41
CA ASN A 6 10.76 2.41 -2.53
C ASN A 6 9.90 3.65 -2.74
N PHE A 7 8.59 3.49 -2.69
CA PHE A 7 7.63 4.57 -2.87
C PHE A 7 6.76 4.72 -1.63
N PRO A 8 6.53 5.95 -1.12
CA PRO A 8 5.53 6.17 -0.09
C PRO A 8 4.18 5.59 -0.51
N VAL A 9 3.47 4.92 0.41
CA VAL A 9 2.21 4.19 0.11
C VAL A 9 1.22 5.05 -0.67
N PHE A 10 1.00 6.30 -0.25
CA PHE A 10 0.04 7.18 -0.91
C PHE A 10 0.52 7.70 -2.28
N GLU A 11 1.84 7.74 -2.53
CA GLU A 11 2.39 8.06 -3.85
C GLU A 11 2.20 6.86 -4.79
N ALA A 12 2.55 5.66 -4.34
CA ALA A 12 2.44 4.43 -5.11
C ALA A 12 0.99 4.09 -5.50
N LEU A 13 0.02 4.46 -4.66
CA LEU A 13 -1.40 4.16 -4.85
C LEU A 13 -2.21 5.36 -5.35
N ALA A 14 -1.55 6.41 -5.83
CA ALA A 14 -2.21 7.65 -6.25
C ALA A 14 -3.25 7.42 -7.37
N SER A 15 -3.04 6.46 -8.26
CA SER A 15 -3.95 6.12 -9.37
C SER A 15 -5.28 5.51 -8.91
N ILE A 16 -5.33 4.94 -7.70
CA ILE A 16 -6.54 4.38 -7.09
C ILE A 16 -6.95 5.12 -5.80
N ASN A 17 -6.53 6.37 -5.65
CA ASN A 17 -6.85 7.16 -4.46
C ASN A 17 -8.38 7.19 -4.21
N ASN A 18 -8.79 7.11 -2.95
CA ASN A 18 -10.18 7.00 -2.50
C ASN A 18 -10.95 5.73 -2.99
N SER A 19 -10.29 4.78 -3.65
CA SER A 19 -10.90 3.51 -4.10
C SER A 19 -10.49 2.31 -3.25
N TYR A 20 -9.68 2.54 -2.22
CA TYR A 20 -9.29 1.56 -1.22
C TYR A 20 -9.32 2.21 0.17
N ASP A 21 -9.55 1.39 1.20
CA ASP A 21 -9.50 1.85 2.60
C ASP A 21 -8.46 1.10 3.43
N LYS A 22 -7.89 0.00 2.91
CA LYS A 22 -6.85 -0.77 3.59
C LYS A 22 -5.83 -1.34 2.61
N VAL A 23 -4.58 -1.39 3.04
CA VAL A 23 -3.49 -2.11 2.39
C VAL A 23 -2.73 -2.92 3.45
N PHE A 24 -2.38 -4.16 3.09
CA PHE A 24 -1.62 -5.06 3.94
C PHE A 24 -0.40 -5.57 3.18
N THR A 25 0.63 -5.88 3.93
CA THR A 25 1.79 -6.63 3.46
C THR A 25 2.25 -7.59 4.54
N TYR A 26 2.93 -8.65 4.14
CA TYR A 26 3.52 -9.60 5.07
C TYR A 26 5.02 -9.66 4.83
N ASP A 27 5.79 -9.51 5.90
CA ASP A 27 7.20 -9.85 5.93
C ASP A 27 7.40 -11.09 6.80
N GLN A 28 8.19 -12.05 6.34
CA GLN A 28 8.47 -13.26 7.10
C GLN A 28 9.26 -12.96 8.39
N SER A 29 10.03 -11.87 8.42
CA SER A 29 10.82 -11.47 9.60
C SER A 29 10.02 -10.61 10.59
N GLY A 30 9.16 -9.71 10.10
CA GLY A 30 8.40 -8.75 10.89
C GLY A 30 6.91 -9.06 11.09
N GLY A 31 6.35 -10.03 10.36
CA GLY A 31 4.92 -10.35 10.38
C GLY A 31 4.08 -9.43 9.47
N TRP A 32 2.81 -9.26 9.84
CA TRP A 32 1.87 -8.41 9.10
C TRP A 32 2.11 -6.92 9.40
N ASP A 33 2.12 -6.11 8.35
CA ASP A 33 2.11 -4.66 8.41
C ASP A 33 0.99 -4.10 7.52
N TYR A 34 0.49 -2.90 7.84
CA TYR A 34 -0.70 -2.37 7.21
C TYR A 34 -0.79 -0.85 7.22
N LYS A 35 -1.66 -0.33 6.35
CA LYS A 35 -2.23 1.01 6.42
C LYS A 35 -3.74 0.90 6.25
N ALA A 36 -4.54 1.41 7.18
CA ALA A 36 -5.98 1.24 7.19
C ALA A 36 -6.72 2.50 7.64
N LEU A 37 -7.78 2.87 6.93
CA LEU A 37 -8.64 4.02 7.21
C LEU A 37 -9.77 3.59 8.15
N TYR A 38 -9.85 4.24 9.31
CA TYR A 38 -10.94 4.11 10.28
C TYR A 38 -11.35 5.49 10.75
N ASP A 39 -12.66 5.78 10.74
CA ASP A 39 -13.23 7.06 11.20
C ASP A 39 -12.51 8.31 10.63
N GLY A 40 -12.16 8.25 9.33
CA GLY A 40 -11.49 9.34 8.62
C GLY A 40 -9.98 9.48 8.91
N THR A 41 -9.40 8.58 9.70
CA THR A 41 -7.98 8.59 10.07
C THR A 41 -7.27 7.33 9.58
N TRP A 42 -6.09 7.48 8.97
CA TRP A 42 -5.25 6.35 8.56
C TRP A 42 -4.37 5.88 9.73
N TYR A 43 -4.41 4.58 10.00
CA TYR A 43 -3.64 3.88 11.04
C TYR A 43 -2.69 2.85 10.43
N GLY A 44 -1.65 2.48 11.18
CA GLY A 44 -0.66 1.47 10.80
C GLY A 44 0.66 2.05 10.29
N ASP A 45 1.70 1.24 10.37
CA ASP A 45 3.09 1.67 10.23
C ASP A 45 3.64 1.53 8.81
N LEU A 46 2.91 0.85 7.91
CA LEU A 46 3.29 0.72 6.51
C LEU A 46 3.43 2.11 5.86
N SER A 47 4.67 2.55 5.67
CA SER A 47 5.02 3.85 5.10
C SER A 47 5.35 3.75 3.62
N ASP A 48 5.97 2.64 3.21
CA ASP A 48 6.56 2.46 1.90
C ASP A 48 6.12 1.15 1.24
N MET A 49 6.01 1.21 -0.09
CA MET A 49 5.86 0.06 -0.96
C MET A 49 7.22 -0.24 -1.62
N GLU A 50 7.65 -1.48 -1.45
CA GLU A 50 8.99 -1.96 -1.84
C GLU A 50 8.83 -3.00 -2.95
N PRO A 51 9.61 -2.90 -4.05
CA PRO A 51 9.60 -3.90 -5.10
C PRO A 51 9.91 -5.31 -4.58
N GLY A 52 9.19 -6.31 -5.08
CA GLY A 52 9.38 -7.71 -4.71
C GLY A 52 8.54 -8.18 -3.51
N ARG A 53 7.76 -7.29 -2.89
CA ARG A 53 6.80 -7.65 -1.83
C ARG A 53 5.38 -7.83 -2.34
N GLY A 54 4.62 -8.67 -1.65
CA GLY A 54 3.19 -8.83 -1.86
C GLY A 54 2.39 -7.77 -1.12
N TYR A 55 1.34 -7.26 -1.76
CA TYR A 55 0.41 -6.29 -1.21
C TYR A 55 -1.03 -6.72 -1.47
N TRP A 56 -1.88 -6.57 -0.48
CA TRP A 56 -3.31 -6.86 -0.57
C TRP A 56 -4.09 -5.60 -0.26
N PHE A 57 -5.01 -5.23 -1.16
CA PHE A 57 -5.84 -4.05 -1.03
C PHE A 57 -7.28 -4.42 -0.71
N TYR A 58 -7.88 -3.72 0.24
CA TYR A 58 -9.32 -3.74 0.41
C TYR A 58 -9.93 -2.62 -0.45
N MET A 59 -10.38 -2.99 -1.65
CA MET A 59 -10.99 -2.06 -2.59
C MET A 59 -12.44 -1.76 -2.20
N THR A 60 -12.78 -0.48 -2.13
CA THR A 60 -14.15 0.00 -1.88
C THR A 60 -14.88 0.37 -3.17
N ASN A 61 -14.14 0.62 -4.25
CA ASN A 61 -14.65 0.90 -5.59
C ASN A 61 -13.77 0.22 -6.65
N ALA A 62 -14.28 0.06 -7.87
CA ALA A 62 -13.46 -0.39 -8.99
C ALA A 62 -12.40 0.66 -9.33
N GLY A 63 -11.18 0.23 -9.67
CA GLY A 63 -10.08 1.12 -10.02
C GLY A 63 -9.01 0.41 -10.86
N VAL A 64 -8.16 1.19 -11.50
CA VAL A 64 -6.99 0.71 -12.24
C VAL A 64 -5.75 1.20 -11.52
N LEU A 65 -4.95 0.26 -11.02
CA LEU A 65 -3.67 0.57 -10.40
C LEU A 65 -2.61 0.73 -11.50
N GLU A 66 -2.22 1.97 -11.74
CA GLU A 66 -1.04 2.29 -12.55
C GLU A 66 0.21 2.17 -11.66
N VAL A 67 1.18 1.37 -12.11
CA VAL A 67 2.47 1.17 -11.43
C VAL A 67 3.53 1.98 -12.17
N PRO A 68 4.39 2.75 -11.47
CA PRO A 68 5.45 3.54 -12.09
C PRO A 68 6.54 2.71 -12.79
#